data_AF-U5S418-F1
#
_entry.id   AF-U5S418-F1
#
_cell.length_a   1.000
_cell.length_b   1.000
_cell.length_c   1.000
_cell.angle_alpha   90.00
_cell.angle_beta   90.00
_cell.angle_gamma   90.00
#
_symmetry.space_group_name_H-M   'P 1'
#
loop_
_entity.id
_entity.type
_entity.pdbx_description
1 polymer ?
#
loop_
_entity_poly.entity_id
_entity_poly.type
_entity_poly.pdbx_seq_one_letter_code
_entity_poly.pdbx_strand_id
1 'polypeptide(L)'
;LGPQCFSIRPQDVGASRWQGTPEENYKTVRNAFRFLGAQDVGCAEIDSDTVKFFHRAKGGASGMFAGQGDAGGKQVAFKDIDVPYETGDEYAIPN
;
A
#
# COMPACT_ATOMS: atom_id res chain seq x y z
N LEU A 1 3.39 -18.05 -2.35
CA LEU A 1 4.19 -17.32 -1.34
C LEU A 1 3.19 -16.66 -0.40
N GLY A 2 3.19 -17.05 0.88
CA GLY A 2 2.27 -16.48 1.88
C GLY A 2 2.61 -15.03 2.25
N PRO A 3 1.84 -14.40 3.16
CA PRO A 3 2.01 -13.00 3.54
C PRO A 3 3.44 -12.76 4.03
N GLN A 4 4.14 -11.83 3.36
CA GLN A 4 5.53 -11.47 3.65
C GLN A 4 5.58 -10.53 4.87
N CYS A 5 5.28 -11.04 6.07
CA CYS A 5 5.46 -10.30 7.33
C CYS A 5 6.84 -10.65 7.92
N PHE A 6 7.92 -10.11 7.33
CA PHE A 6 9.30 -10.45 7.73
C PHE A 6 9.91 -9.54 8.82
N SER A 7 9.12 -8.67 9.44
CA SER A 7 9.61 -7.76 10.49
C SER A 7 8.74 -7.84 11.73
N ILE A 8 9.39 -8.04 12.89
CA ILE A 8 8.74 -7.93 14.20
C ILE A 8 8.18 -6.51 14.30
N ARG A 9 6.86 -6.39 14.41
CA ARG A 9 6.23 -5.09 14.59
C ARG A 9 6.38 -4.69 16.06
N PRO A 10 6.48 -3.39 16.39
CA PRO A 10 6.46 -2.94 17.78
C PRO A 10 5.26 -3.51 18.57
N GLN A 11 4.13 -3.72 17.92
CA GLN A 11 2.93 -4.31 18.53
C GLN A 11 3.11 -5.78 18.92
N ASP A 12 3.96 -6.53 18.22
CA ASP A 12 4.23 -7.94 18.52
C ASP A 12 5.06 -8.10 19.81
N VAL A 13 5.71 -7.02 20.27
CA VAL A 13 6.44 -6.95 21.55
C VAL A 13 5.73 -6.09 22.59
N GLY A 14 4.44 -5.81 22.39
CA GLY A 14 3.58 -5.13 23.37
C GLY A 14 3.65 -3.60 23.36
N ALA A 15 4.33 -2.98 22.39
CA ALA A 15 4.27 -1.52 22.25
C ALA A 15 2.89 -1.07 21.74
N SER A 16 2.38 0.03 22.28
CA SER A 16 1.13 0.63 21.79
C SER A 16 1.30 1.14 20.36
N ARG A 17 0.20 1.12 19.60
CA ARG A 17 0.16 1.79 18.28
C ARG A 17 0.25 3.29 18.51
N TRP A 18 1.10 3.96 17.74
CA TRP A 18 1.14 5.43 17.71
C TRP A 18 -0.24 5.97 17.32
N GLN A 19 -0.72 6.95 18.07
CA GLN A 19 -1.97 7.67 17.85
C GLN A 19 -1.70 9.17 18.05
N GLY A 20 -1.69 9.93 16.96
CA GLY A 20 -1.60 11.40 16.98
C GLY A 20 -2.69 12.01 16.09
N THR A 21 -2.78 13.35 16.07
CA THR A 21 -3.68 14.02 15.12
C THR A 21 -3.23 13.77 13.67
N PRO A 22 -4.09 13.95 12.66
CA PRO A 22 -3.68 13.84 11.26
C PRO A 22 -2.44 14.67 10.92
N GLU A 23 -2.33 15.88 11.48
CA GLU A 23 -1.20 16.80 11.27
C GLU A 23 0.10 16.28 11.91
N GLU A 24 0.02 15.74 13.13
CA GLU A 24 1.17 15.14 13.81
C GLU A 24 1.65 13.88 13.09
N ASN A 25 0.72 13.06 12.62
CA ASN A 25 1.01 11.86 11.84
C ASN A 25 1.69 12.23 10.52
N TYR A 26 1.15 13.21 9.78
CA TYR A 26 1.76 13.69 8.54
C TYR A 26 3.14 14.28 8.78
N LYS A 27 3.34 15.08 9.84
CA LYS A 27 4.66 15.62 10.19
C LYS A 27 5.67 14.51 10.46
N THR A 28 5.27 13.47 11.18
CA THR A 28 6.11 12.30 11.49
C THR A 28 6.50 11.55 10.21
N VAL A 29 5.53 11.23 9.36
CA VAL A 29 5.75 10.54 8.08
C VAL A 29 6.62 11.37 7.14
N ARG A 30 6.34 12.68 7.02
CA ARG A 30 7.13 13.61 6.23
C ARG A 30 8.59 13.64 6.67
N ASN A 31 8.85 13.74 7.98
CA ASN A 31 10.20 13.73 8.52
C ASN A 31 10.93 12.42 8.21
N ALA A 32 10.24 11.27 8.31
CA ALA A 32 10.80 9.98 7.95
C ALA A 32 11.20 9.92 6.46
N PHE A 33 10.33 10.36 5.54
CA PHE A 33 10.66 10.39 4.11
C PHE A 33 11.78 11.38 3.78
N ARG A 34 11.84 12.55 4.44
CA ARG A 34 12.96 13.49 4.29
C ARG A 34 14.29 12.88 4.74
N PHE A 35 14.28 12.17 5.88
CA PHE A 35 15.45 11.45 6.36
C PHE A 35 15.91 10.38 5.36
N LEU A 36 14.97 9.71 4.69
CA LEU A 36 15.24 8.75 3.61
C LEU A 36 15.58 9.39 2.24
N GLY A 37 15.75 10.72 2.20
CA GLY A 37 16.22 11.44 1.01
C GLY A 37 15.12 11.92 0.05
N ALA A 38 13.84 11.84 0.42
CA ALA A 38 12.77 12.38 -0.43
C ALA A 38 12.84 13.92 -0.50
N GLN A 39 12.80 14.47 -1.73
CA GLN A 39 12.79 15.92 -1.92
C GLN A 39 11.40 16.54 -1.79
N ASP A 40 10.36 15.85 -2.23
CA ASP A 40 8.98 16.34 -2.15
C ASP A 40 8.12 15.26 -1.51
N VAL A 41 7.30 15.66 -0.54
CA VAL A 41 6.46 14.74 0.24
C VAL A 41 5.09 15.39 0.40
N GLY A 42 4.07 14.73 -0.12
CA GLY A 42 2.68 15.14 -0.02
C GLY A 42 1.80 13.97 0.40
N CYS A 43 0.57 14.28 0.81
CA CYS A 43 -0.49 13.29 1.00
C CYS A 43 -1.73 13.75 0.23
N ALA A 44 -2.52 12.79 -0.23
CA ALA A 44 -3.83 13.01 -0.82
C ALA A 44 -4.79 11.98 -0.21
N GLU A 45 -6.06 12.36 -0.11
CA GLU A 45 -7.13 11.44 0.27
C GLU A 45 -7.34 10.40 -0.84
N ILE A 46 -7.73 9.19 -0.44
CA ILE A 46 -8.13 8.14 -1.38
C ILE A 46 -9.66 8.17 -1.47
N ASP A 47 -10.17 8.40 -2.67
CA ASP A 47 -11.57 8.55 -3.02
C ASP A 47 -11.83 7.94 -4.41
N SER A 48 -13.06 8.04 -4.91
CA SER A 48 -13.43 7.47 -6.21
C SER A 48 -12.65 8.02 -7.41
N ASP A 49 -12.01 9.18 -7.29
CA ASP A 49 -11.22 9.79 -8.36
C ASP A 49 -9.74 9.46 -8.24
N THR A 50 -9.18 9.49 -7.04
CA THR A 50 -7.77 9.22 -6.77
C THR A 50 -7.43 7.74 -6.83
N VAL A 51 -8.40 6.82 -6.64
CA VAL A 51 -8.17 5.38 -6.90
C VAL A 51 -7.75 5.11 -8.35
N LYS A 52 -8.03 6.02 -9.29
CA LYS A 52 -7.63 5.90 -10.70
C LYS A 52 -6.11 6.05 -10.90
N PHE A 53 -5.38 6.60 -9.93
CA PHE A 53 -3.91 6.64 -9.95
C PHE A 53 -3.26 5.27 -9.72
N PHE A 54 -4.01 4.30 -9.22
CA PHE A 54 -3.50 2.96 -8.98
C PHE A 54 -3.54 2.13 -10.26
N HIS A 55 -2.52 1.29 -10.46
CA HIS A 55 -2.54 0.32 -11.54
C HIS A 55 -3.66 -0.71 -11.30
N ARG A 56 -4.43 -1.01 -12.36
CA ARG A 56 -5.46 -2.06 -12.32
C ARG A 56 -4.88 -3.45 -12.02
N ALA A 57 -3.67 -3.74 -12.49
CA ALA A 57 -2.97 -5.00 -12.26
C ALA A 57 -1.49 -4.78 -11.99
N LYS A 58 -0.93 -5.49 -11.01
CA LYS A 58 0.50 -5.52 -10.70
C LYS A 58 1.13 -6.75 -11.36
N GLY A 59 2.17 -6.54 -12.16
CA GLY A 59 2.91 -7.61 -12.86
C GLY A 59 2.69 -7.68 -14.37
N GLY A 60 1.75 -6.90 -14.92
CA GLY A 60 1.46 -6.88 -16.37
C GLY A 60 2.35 -5.96 -17.22
N ALA A 61 3.31 -5.23 -16.65
CA ALA A 61 4.04 -4.18 -17.39
C ALA A 61 5.55 -4.00 -17.07
N SER A 62 6.15 -4.79 -16.18
CA SER A 62 7.61 -4.73 -15.98
C SER A 62 8.16 -6.08 -15.54
N GLY A 63 8.63 -6.85 -16.51
CA GLY A 63 9.13 -8.22 -16.36
C GLY A 63 8.90 -9.00 -17.65
N MET A 64 9.39 -10.24 -17.73
CA MET A 64 9.35 -11.10 -18.93
C MET A 64 7.92 -11.43 -19.44
N PHE A 65 6.88 -10.97 -18.76
CA PHE A 65 5.46 -11.18 -19.09
C PHE A 65 4.64 -9.88 -19.21
N ALA A 66 5.31 -8.75 -19.40
CA ALA A 66 4.66 -7.47 -19.66
C ALA A 66 3.82 -7.52 -20.96
N GLY A 67 2.50 -7.29 -20.87
CA GLY A 67 1.59 -7.21 -22.01
C GLY A 67 0.62 -8.39 -22.22
N GLN A 68 0.59 -9.40 -21.33
CA GLN A 68 -0.37 -10.51 -21.43
C GLN A 68 -1.76 -10.18 -20.84
N GLY A 69 -2.36 -9.05 -21.27
CA GLY A 69 -3.78 -8.70 -21.07
C GLY A 69 -4.38 -8.99 -19.68
N ASP A 70 -5.69 -9.24 -19.62
CA ASP A 70 -6.41 -9.64 -18.39
C ASP A 70 -5.94 -11.00 -17.81
N ALA A 71 -4.91 -11.63 -18.38
CA ALA A 71 -4.41 -12.96 -18.03
C ALA A 71 -3.01 -12.98 -17.37
N GLY A 72 -2.30 -11.84 -17.29
CA GLY A 72 -0.87 -11.83 -16.95
C GLY A 72 -0.47 -11.26 -15.59
N GLY A 73 -1.39 -10.63 -14.86
CA GLY A 73 -1.08 -9.89 -13.64
C GLY A 73 -2.13 -10.02 -12.55
N LYS A 74 -1.67 -9.90 -11.32
CA LYS A 74 -2.52 -9.94 -10.13
C LYS A 74 -3.29 -8.63 -9.99
N GLN A 75 -4.60 -8.73 -9.83
CA GLN A 75 -5.50 -7.57 -9.87
C GLN A 75 -5.40 -6.75 -8.58
N VAL A 76 -5.53 -5.42 -8.68
CA VAL A 76 -5.69 -4.55 -7.50
C VAL A 76 -7.18 -4.27 -7.34
N ALA A 77 -7.75 -4.63 -6.20
CA ALA A 77 -9.17 -4.52 -5.92
C ALA A 77 -9.42 -3.73 -4.64
N PHE A 78 -10.20 -2.65 -4.73
CA PHE A 78 -10.69 -1.91 -3.58
C PHE A 78 -12.00 -2.54 -3.10
N LYS A 79 -12.07 -2.95 -1.83
CA LYS A 79 -13.17 -3.73 -1.26
C LYS A 79 -13.52 -3.24 0.14
N ASP A 80 -14.77 -3.48 0.54
CA ASP A 80 -15.23 -3.25 1.91
C ASP A 80 -14.69 -4.37 2.84
N ILE A 81 -13.45 -4.19 3.29
CA ILE A 81 -12.70 -5.12 4.16
C ILE A 81 -11.91 -4.34 5.20
N ASP A 82 -11.75 -4.89 6.41
CA ASP A 82 -11.05 -4.19 7.50
C ASP A 82 -9.52 -4.22 7.37
N VAL A 83 -8.98 -5.29 6.79
CA VAL A 83 -7.54 -5.55 6.74
C VAL A 83 -7.15 -5.95 5.32
N PRO A 84 -6.13 -5.31 4.72
CA PRO A 84 -5.67 -5.68 3.40
C PRO A 84 -5.14 -7.12 3.39
N TYR A 85 -5.40 -7.84 2.30
CA TYR A 85 -4.90 -9.19 2.10
C TYR A 85 -4.43 -9.42 0.66
N GLU A 86 -3.74 -10.53 0.46
CA GLU A 86 -3.14 -10.91 -0.81
C GLU A 86 -3.45 -12.39 -1.12
N THR A 87 -3.99 -12.71 -2.29
CA THR A 87 -4.33 -14.11 -2.72
C THR A 87 -3.46 -14.56 -3.91
N GLY A 88 -3.83 -15.56 -4.70
CA GLY A 88 -3.17 -15.81 -5.99
C GLY A 88 -3.49 -14.72 -7.03
N ASP A 89 -4.74 -14.26 -7.01
CA ASP A 89 -5.36 -13.53 -8.11
C ASP A 89 -5.51 -12.03 -7.86
N GLU A 90 -5.47 -11.61 -6.58
CA GLU A 90 -5.71 -10.21 -6.20
C GLU A 90 -4.88 -9.68 -5.03
N TYR A 91 -4.68 -8.36 -5.04
CA TYR A 91 -4.35 -7.49 -3.92
C TYR A 91 -5.61 -6.77 -3.48
N ALA A 92 -6.12 -7.10 -2.30
CA ALA A 92 -7.32 -6.47 -1.76
C ALA A 92 -6.95 -5.31 -0.82
N ILE A 93 -7.43 -4.11 -1.15
CA ILE A 93 -7.21 -2.86 -0.41
C ILE A 93 -8.55 -2.44 0.21
N PRO A 94 -8.61 -2.11 1.51
CA PRO A 94 -9.78 -1.50 2.14
C PRO A 94 -10.26 -0.25 1.42
N ASN A 95 -11.58 -0.07 1.32
CA ASN A 95 -12.22 1.21 0.99
C ASN A 95 -12.08 2.22 2.13
#